data_AF-A0A7Y7NYI7-F1
#
_entry.id   AF-A0A7Y7NYI7-F1
#
_cell.length_a   1.000
_cell.length_b   1.000
_cell.length_c   1.000
_cell.angle_alpha   90.00
_cell.angle_beta   90.00
_cell.angle_gamma   90.00
#
_symmetry.space_group_name_H-M   'P 1'
#
loop_
_entity.id
_entity.type
_entity.pdbx_description
1 polymer ?
#
loop_
_entity_poly.entity_id
_entity_poly.type
_entity_poly.pdbx_seq_one_letter_code
_entity_poly.pdbx_strand_id
1 'polypeptide(L)' 'MKTTLTNRETEILILILEEISTIEIANKLNLSKRTVDTHRSNIMRKTESSNLIGLCKYAINNKILVLENIH' A
#
# COMPACT_ATOMS: atom_id res chain seq x y z
N MET A 1 -11.64 3.22 -14.38
CA MET A 1 -10.58 4.22 -14.67
C MET A 1 -9.37 3.86 -13.83
N LYS A 2 -8.23 3.60 -14.46
CA LYS A 2 -6.94 3.29 -13.82
C LYS A 2 -6.46 4.57 -13.12
N THR A 3 -6.85 4.76 -11.86
CA THR A 3 -6.50 5.97 -11.10
C THR A 3 -5.19 5.73 -10.38
N THR A 4 -4.20 6.55 -10.68
CA THR A 4 -2.91 6.54 -10.01
C THR A 4 -3.10 6.70 -8.50
N LEU A 5 -2.34 5.94 -7.72
CA LEU A 5 -2.32 6.13 -6.27
C LEU A 5 -1.83 7.53 -5.94
N THR A 6 -2.45 8.16 -4.95
CA THR A 6 -1.94 9.41 -4.38
C THR A 6 -0.64 9.15 -3.63
N ASN A 7 0.17 10.19 -3.39
CA ASN A 7 1.42 10.05 -2.64
C ASN A 7 1.22 9.34 -1.29
N ARG A 8 0.14 9.68 -0.58
CA ARG A 8 -0.20 9.05 0.71
C ARG A 8 -0.61 7.58 0.57
N GLU A 9 -1.34 7.24 -0.47
CA GLU A 9 -1.69 5.85 -0.76
C GLU A 9 -0.47 5.03 -1.19
N THR A 10 0.47 5.62 -1.92
CA THR A 10 1.75 5.00 -2.30
C THR A 10 2.62 4.75 -1.06
N GLU A 11 2.73 5.73 -0.16
CA GLU A 11 3.43 5.59 1.12
C GLU A 11 2.83 4.45 1.96
N ILE A 12 1.50 4.42 2.09
CA ILE A 12 0.79 3.35 2.82
C ILE A 12 0.98 2.00 2.11
N LEU A 13 0.94 1.95 0.78
CA LEU A 13 1.21 0.73 0.01
C LEU A 13 2.60 0.18 0.34
N ILE A 14 3.64 1.01 0.34
CA ILE A 14 5.01 0.59 0.66
C ILE A 14 5.06 -0.03 2.06
N LEU A 15 4.49 0.64 3.06
CA LEU A 15 4.46 0.10 4.44
C LEU A 15 3.68 -1.21 4.56
N ILE A 16 2.64 -1.41 3.75
CA ILE A 16 1.92 -2.70 3.68
C ILE A 16 2.80 -3.79 3.10
N LEU A 17 3.59 -3.48 2.08
CA LEU A 17 4.52 -4.42 1.44
C LEU A 17 5.74 -4.74 2.32
N GLU A 18 6.08 -3.84 3.24
CA GLU A 18 7.04 -4.06 4.34
C GLU A 18 6.41 -4.83 5.53
N GLU A 19 5.20 -5.35 5.37
CA GLU A 19 4.45 -6.11 6.39
C GLU A 19 4.16 -5.35 7.69
N ILE A 20 4.21 -4.02 7.66
CA ILE A 20 3.88 -3.18 8.81
C ILE A 20 2.38 -3.25 9.10
N SER A 21 2.00 -3.44 10.37
CA SER A 21 0.60 -3.54 10.75
C SER A 21 -0.15 -2.22 10.59
N THR A 22 -1.47 -2.26 10.39
CA THR A 22 -2.30 -1.04 10.27
C THR A 22 -2.15 -0.09 11.47
N ILE A 23 -1.95 -0.62 12.68
CA ILE A 23 -1.77 0.18 13.89
C ILE A 23 -0.41 0.88 13.87
N GLU A 24 0.65 0.18 13.49
CA GLU A 24 1.99 0.78 13.36
C GLU A 24 2.04 1.82 12.24
N ILE A 25 1.39 1.57 11.10
CA ILE A 25 1.23 2.56 10.02
C ILE A 25 0.52 3.81 10.54
N ALA A 26 -0.57 3.63 11.29
CA ALA A 26 -1.32 4.74 11.87
C ALA A 26 -0.42 5.61 12.77
N ASN A 27 0.37 4.97 13.64
CA ASN A 27 1.33 5.65 14.51
C ASN A 27 2.44 6.35 13.71
N LYS A 28 3.08 5.66 12.75
CA LYS A 28 4.15 6.21 11.89
C LYS A 28 3.70 7.44 11.12
N LEU A 29 2.47 7.44 10.64
CA LEU A 29 1.93 8.50 9.77
C LEU A 29 1.14 9.57 10.53
N ASN A 30 1.05 9.47 11.86
CA ASN A 30 0.22 10.31 12.73
C ASN A 30 -1.25 10.37 12.25
N LEU A 31 -1.83 9.19 12.00
CA LEU A 31 -3.20 8.99 11.53
C LEU A 31 -3.98 8.11 12.50
N SER A 32 -5.31 8.13 12.40
CA SER A 32 -6.13 7.13 13.06
C SER A 32 -6.09 5.79 12.31
N LYS A 33 -6.26 4.67 13.02
CA LYS A 33 -6.43 3.34 12.39
C LYS A 33 -7.53 3.36 11.33
N ARG A 34 -8.65 4.04 11.59
CA ARG A 34 -9.79 4.18 10.66
C ARG A 34 -9.39 4.88 9.36
N THR A 35 -8.54 5.90 9.47
CA THR A 35 -8.02 6.62 8.30
C THR A 35 -7.13 5.70 7.46
N VAL A 36 -6.24 4.93 8.10
CA VAL A 36 -5.40 3.94 7.41
C VAL A 36 -6.25 2.85 6.75
N ASP A 37 -7.26 2.31 7.43
CA ASP A 37 -8.18 1.33 6.86
C ASP A 37 -8.88 1.89 5.61
N THR A 38 -9.29 3.17 5.64
CA THR A 38 -9.89 3.85 4.48
C THR A 38 -8.91 3.92 3.30
N HIS A 39 -7.65 4.31 3.55
CA HIS A 39 -6.62 4.31 2.52
C HIS A 39 -6.36 2.90 1.98
N ARG A 40 -6.29 1.87 2.83
CA ARG A 40 -6.15 0.46 2.41
C ARG A 40 -7.27 0.05 1.47
N SER A 41 -8.53 0.31 1.82
CA SER A 41 -9.67 0.00 0.95
C SER A 41 -9.62 0.74 -0.39
N ASN A 42 -9.16 2.00 -0.38
CA ASN A 42 -8.98 2.77 -1.62
C ASN A 42 -7.85 2.22 -2.48
N ILE A 43 -6.71 1.85 -1.88
CA ILE A 43 -5.59 1.21 -2.58
C ILE A 43 -6.08 -0.06 -3.25
N MET A 44 -6.69 -0.99 -2.49
CA MET A 44 -7.19 -2.27 -3.03
C MET A 44 -8.14 -2.06 -4.21
N ARG A 45 -9.04 -1.07 -4.14
CA ARG A 45 -9.96 -0.72 -5.23
C ARG A 45 -9.22 -0.15 -6.45
N LYS A 46 -8.26 0.75 -6.25
CA LYS A 46 -7.52 1.43 -7.33
C LYS A 46 -6.52 0.49 -8.02
N THR A 47 -5.96 -0.45 -7.28
CA THR A 47 -5.01 -1.44 -7.79
C THR A 47 -5.68 -2.72 -8.25
N GLU A 48 -7.01 -2.82 -8.15
CA GLU A 48 -7.81 -4.01 -8.47
C GLU A 48 -7.24 -5.28 -7.80
N SER A 49 -6.73 -5.12 -6.57
CA SER A 49 -6.06 -6.16 -5.83
C SER A 49 -6.96 -6.71 -4.73
N SER A 50 -6.96 -8.03 -4.55
CA SER A 50 -7.76 -8.71 -3.52
C SER A 50 -6.93 -9.20 -2.33
N ASN A 51 -5.61 -9.15 -2.41
CA ASN A 51 -4.68 -9.55 -1.35
C ASN A 51 -3.31 -8.87 -1.50
N LEU A 52 -2.42 -9.15 -0.54
CA LEU A 52 -1.03 -8.66 -0.51
C LEU A 52 -0.26 -9.03 -1.78
N ILE A 53 -0.41 -10.26 -2.28
CA ILE A 53 0.26 -10.70 -3.53
C ILE A 53 -0.17 -9.85 -4.73
N GLY A 54 -1.45 -9.50 -4.81
CA GLY A 54 -1.98 -8.58 -5.82
C GLY A 54 -1.34 -7.19 -5.72
N LEU A 55 -1.19 -6.66 -4.50
CA LEU A 55 -0.50 -5.40 -4.25
C LEU A 55 0.98 -5.46 -4.64
N CYS A 56 1.70 -6.54 -4.33
CA CYS A 56 3.09 -6.74 -4.75
C CYS A 56 3.21 -6.69 -6.28
N LYS A 57 2.37 -7.46 -6.98
CA LYS A 57 2.35 -7.48 -8.46
C LYS A 57 2.06 -6.10 -9.04
N TYR A 58 1.10 -5.37 -8.47
CA TYR A 58 0.80 -4.01 -8.87
C TYR A 58 2.02 -3.09 -8.68
N ALA A 59 2.66 -3.14 -7.51
CA ALA A 59 3.79 -2.26 -7.19
C ALA A 59 4.98 -2.50 -8.12
N ILE A 60 5.30 -3.75 -8.42
CA ILE A 60 6.38 -4.13 -9.36
C ILE A 60 6.04 -3.66 -10.79
N ASN A 61 4.83 -3.97 -11.28
CA ASN A 61 4.42 -3.62 -12.65
C ASN A 61 4.37 -2.11 -12.90
N ASN A 62 4.09 -1.31 -11.85
CA ASN A 62 4.05 0.15 -11.94
C ASN A 62 5.36 0.82 -11.48
N LYS A 63 6.43 0.04 -11.25
CA LYS A 63 7.75 0.54 -10.80
C LYS A 63 7.69 1.36 -9.50
N ILE A 64 6.73 1.06 -8.64
CA ILE A 64 6.62 1.64 -7.29
C ILE A 64 7.61 0.97 -6.35
N LEU A 65 7.80 -0.35 -6.51
CA LEU A 65 8.76 -1.15 -5.76
C LEU A 65 9.72 -1.82 -6.75
N VAL A 66 11.01 -1.73 -6.45
CA VAL A 66 12.04 -2.56 -7.07
C VAL A 66 12.43 -3.61 -6.04
N LEU A 67 12.32 -4.89 -6.38
CA LEU A 67 12.80 -5.97 -5.53
C LEU A 67 14.33 -5.96 -5.58
N GLU A 68 14.95 -5.18 -4.70
CA GLU A 68 16.39 -5.26 -4.45
C GLU A 68 16.62 -6.19 -3.27
N ASN A 69 17.19 -7.36 -3.54
CA ASN A 69 17.70 -8.32 -2.54
C ASN A 69 16.65 -8.93 -1.61
N ILE A 70 15.90 -9.93 -2.12
CA ILE A 70 15.38 -10.99 -1.25
C ILE A 70 16.58 -11.93 -1.00
N HIS A 71 17.11 -11.94 0.23
CA HIS A 71 18.12 -12.92 0.65
C HIS A 71 17.45 -14.24 1.01
#